data_AF-A0A845QCT5-F1
#
_entry.id   AF-A0A845QCT5-F1
#
_cell.length_a   1.000
_cell.length_b   1.000
_cell.length_c   1.000
_cell.angle_alpha   90.00
_cell.angle_beta   90.00
_cell.angle_gamma   90.00
#
_symmetry.space_group_name_H-M   'P 1'
#
loop_
_entity.id
_entity.type
_entity.pdbx_description
1 polymer ?
#
loop_
_entity_poly.entity_id
_entity_poly.type
_entity_poly.pdbx_seq_one_letter_code
_entity_poly.pdbx_strand_id
1 'polypeptide(L)'
;MVAEKKSDDIYVELPDGLNRAQVMAAVERAAASVGIYISHIGGYSRKKYPGSVHWHFKRTPKERGLIDATYWDVKQLFWLMIRHREPQWVHSMAPRLRRALAKEFAAPVG
;
A
#
# COMPACT_ATOMS: atom_id res chain seq x y z
N MET A 1 -28.11 -3.22 -14.27
CA MET A 1 -27.32 -2.00 -13.99
C MET A 1 -26.08 -2.43 -13.20
N VAL A 2 -24.89 -2.29 -13.78
CA VAL A 2 -23.64 -2.59 -13.07
C VAL A 2 -23.37 -1.41 -12.14
N ALA A 3 -23.18 -1.68 -10.85
CA ALA A 3 -22.83 -0.63 -9.89
C ALA A 3 -21.51 0.01 -10.30
N GLU A 4 -21.46 1.34 -10.33
CA GLU A 4 -20.25 2.08 -10.63
C GLU A 4 -19.17 1.79 -9.58
N LYS A 5 -17.97 1.44 -10.05
CA LYS A 5 -16.81 1.18 -9.20
C LYS A 5 -16.43 2.49 -8.49
N LYS A 6 -16.10 2.44 -7.20
CA LYS A 6 -15.81 3.65 -6.39
C LYS A 6 -14.33 3.80 -6.03
N SER A 7 -13.50 2.86 -6.48
CA SER A 7 -12.07 2.82 -6.21
C SER A 7 -11.34 2.02 -7.27
N ASP A 8 -10.04 2.26 -7.38
CA ASP A 8 -9.13 1.45 -8.18
C ASP A 8 -8.13 0.72 -7.31
N ASP A 9 -7.86 -0.53 -7.70
CA ASP A 9 -6.87 -1.38 -7.07
C ASP A 9 -5.67 -1.47 -8.00
N ILE A 10 -4.51 -1.10 -7.48
CA ILE A 10 -3.24 -1.10 -8.21
C ILE A 10 -2.38 -2.20 -7.60
N TYR A 11 -2.16 -3.26 -8.37
CA TYR A 11 -1.29 -4.36 -7.97
C TYR A 11 0.18 -3.92 -7.96
N VAL A 12 0.88 -4.34 -6.91
CA VAL A 12 2.34 -4.26 -6.81
C VAL A 12 2.85 -5.69 -6.80
N GLU A 13 3.76 -5.98 -7.72
CA GLU A 13 4.40 -7.28 -7.78
C GLU A 13 5.25 -7.49 -6.53
N LEU A 14 5.04 -8.63 -5.88
CA LEU A 14 5.76 -9.04 -4.69
C LEU A 14 6.54 -10.31 -5.07
N PRO A 15 7.89 -10.27 -5.07
CA PRO A 15 8.69 -11.47 -5.31
C PRO A 15 8.45 -12.54 -4.25
N ASP A 16 8.54 -13.79 -4.68
CA ASP A 16 8.45 -14.93 -3.77
C ASP A 16 9.57 -14.90 -2.72
N GLY A 17 9.25 -15.36 -1.51
CA GLY A 17 10.23 -15.55 -0.44
C GLY A 17 10.53 -14.31 0.41
N LEU A 18 9.90 -13.16 0.13
CA LEU A 18 9.91 -12.02 1.05
C LEU A 18 9.17 -12.38 2.34
N ASN A 19 9.84 -12.21 3.47
CA ASN A 19 9.19 -12.32 4.77
C ASN A 19 8.50 -11.00 5.16
N ARG A 20 7.58 -11.09 6.12
CA ARG A 20 6.81 -9.93 6.58
C ARG A 20 7.68 -8.74 7.01
N ALA A 21 8.79 -8.97 7.71
CA ALA A 21 9.66 -7.89 8.17
C ALA A 21 10.29 -7.13 6.98
N GLN A 22 10.75 -7.87 5.96
CA GLN A 22 11.26 -7.29 4.72
C GLN A 22 10.17 -6.47 4.00
N VAL A 23 8.94 -6.98 3.94
CA VAL A 23 7.80 -6.24 3.35
C VAL A 23 7.55 -4.95 4.13
N MET A 24 7.51 -4.99 5.47
CA MET A 24 7.28 -3.77 6.27
C MET A 24 8.39 -2.74 6.05
N ALA A 25 9.66 -3.16 6.09
CA ALA A 25 10.79 -2.27 5.88
C ALA A 25 10.79 -1.67 4.47
N ALA A 26 10.49 -2.47 3.44
CA ALA A 26 10.34 -1.99 2.07
C ALA A 26 9.22 -0.95 1.93
N VAL A 27 8.07 -1.17 2.59
CA VAL A 27 6.95 -0.22 2.59
C VAL A 27 7.34 1.11 3.24
N GLU A 28 8.05 1.07 4.37
CA GLU A 28 8.53 2.27 5.06
C GLU A 28 9.50 3.07 4.19
N ARG A 29 10.49 2.41 3.57
CA ARG A 29 11.46 3.05 2.66
C ARG A 29 10.78 3.61 1.42
N ALA A 30 9.85 2.86 0.83
CA ALA A 30 9.08 3.32 -0.33
C ALA A 30 8.27 4.59 0.00
N ALA A 31 7.58 4.62 1.14
CA ALA A 31 6.82 5.78 1.60
C ALA A 31 7.72 7.00 1.79
N ALA A 32 8.85 6.83 2.50
CA ALA A 32 9.83 7.88 2.72
C ALA A 32 10.38 8.44 1.39
N SER A 33 10.71 7.56 0.43
CA SER A 33 11.27 7.96 -0.87
C SER A 33 10.33 8.82 -1.72
N VAL A 34 9.02 8.70 -1.53
CA VAL A 34 8.02 9.48 -2.27
C VAL A 34 7.45 10.66 -1.46
N GLY A 35 7.98 10.90 -0.25
CA GLY A 35 7.61 12.04 0.59
C GLY A 35 6.20 11.93 1.20
N ILE A 36 5.75 10.72 1.50
CA ILE A 36 4.53 10.47 2.27
C ILE A 36 4.87 9.70 3.54
N TYR A 37 3.97 9.74 4.52
CA TYR A 37 4.18 9.04 5.79
C TYR A 37 3.06 8.05 6.06
N ILE A 38 3.39 7.02 6.85
CA ILE A 38 2.44 6.02 7.33
C ILE A 38 1.69 6.63 8.52
N SER A 39 0.41 6.90 8.33
CA SER A 39 -0.46 7.46 9.36
C SER A 39 -1.13 6.41 10.23
N HIS A 40 -1.25 5.18 9.74
CA HIS A 40 -1.80 4.05 10.48
C HIS A 40 -1.27 2.74 9.90
N ILE A 41 -1.01 1.78 10.79
CA ILE A 41 -0.73 0.37 10.47
C ILE A 41 -1.74 -0.47 11.25
N GLY A 42 -2.45 -1.32 10.52
CA GLY A 42 -3.43 -2.24 11.08
C GLY A 42 -3.37 -3.60 10.39
N GLY A 43 -4.44 -4.37 10.55
CA GLY A 43 -4.63 -5.64 9.86
C GLY A 43 -6.11 -5.97 9.81
N TYR A 44 -6.49 -6.89 8.92
CA TYR A 44 -7.86 -7.38 8.87
C TYR A 44 -8.07 -8.51 9.89
N SER A 45 -9.31 -9.02 9.95
CA SER A 45 -9.69 -10.09 10.87
C SER A 45 -8.69 -11.24 10.84
N ARG A 46 -8.02 -11.52 11.96
CA ARG A 46 -7.04 -12.61 12.08
C ARG A 46 -7.63 -13.98 11.76
N LYS A 47 -8.95 -14.16 11.92
CA LYS A 47 -9.66 -15.41 11.61
C LYS A 47 -9.91 -15.59 10.11
N LYS A 48 -10.22 -14.51 9.38
CA LYS A 48 -10.53 -14.56 7.94
C LYS A 48 -9.29 -14.31 7.07
N TYR A 49 -8.40 -13.46 7.55
CA TYR A 49 -7.22 -12.95 6.84
C TYR A 49 -6.01 -12.89 7.78
N PRO A 50 -5.53 -14.06 8.26
CA PRO A 50 -4.36 -14.12 9.12
C PRO A 50 -3.16 -13.50 8.41
N GLY A 51 -2.30 -12.80 9.17
CA GLY A 51 -1.08 -12.19 8.65
C GLY A 51 -1.28 -10.93 7.80
N SER A 52 -2.52 -10.53 7.48
CA SER A 52 -2.76 -9.31 6.70
C SER A 52 -2.25 -8.06 7.41
N VAL A 53 -1.64 -7.17 6.63
CA VAL A 53 -1.17 -5.87 7.11
C VAL A 53 -1.79 -4.79 6.23
N HIS A 54 -2.32 -3.76 6.86
CA HIS A 54 -3.00 -2.66 6.19
C HIS A 54 -2.34 -1.34 6.56
N TRP A 55 -2.02 -0.52 5.56
CA TRP A 55 -1.38 0.78 5.75
C TRP A 55 -2.28 1.89 5.22
N HIS A 56 -2.24 3.01 5.93
CA HIS A 56 -2.80 4.29 5.49
C HIS A 56 -1.67 5.29 5.27
N PHE A 57 -1.47 5.76 4.03
CA PHE A 57 -0.50 6.81 3.74
C PHE A 57 -1.15 8.18 3.60
N LYS A 58 -0.49 9.19 4.16
CA LYS A 58 -0.87 10.59 4.06
C LYS A 58 0.33 11.45 3.68
N ARG A 59 0.07 12.59 3.06
CA ARG A 59 1.11 13.58 2.77
C ARG A 59 1.41 14.48 3.98
N THR A 60 0.37 14.95 4.66
CA THR A 60 0.48 15.68 5.92
C THR A 60 -0.66 15.30 6.88
N PRO A 61 -0.53 15.56 8.19
CA PRO A 61 -1.59 15.22 9.15
C PRO A 61 -2.94 15.92 8.91
N LYS A 62 -2.90 17.16 8.41
CA LYS A 62 -4.08 18.01 8.23
C LYS A 62 -4.67 17.95 6.82
N GLU A 63 -3.90 17.48 5.85
CA GLU A 63 -4.36 17.39 4.47
C GLU A 63 -5.31 16.20 4.27
N ARG A 64 -6.41 16.46 3.56
CA ARG A 64 -7.33 15.40 3.14
C ARG A 64 -6.68 14.55 2.06
N GLY A 65 -6.96 13.26 2.10
CA GLY A 65 -6.48 12.30 1.13
C GLY A 65 -5.87 11.08 1.79
N LEU A 66 -6.07 9.92 1.22
CA LEU A 66 -5.58 8.65 1.74
C LEU A 66 -5.21 7.72 0.60
N ILE A 67 -4.02 7.12 0.69
CA ILE A 67 -3.69 5.91 -0.08
C ILE A 67 -3.81 4.73 0.88
N ASP A 68 -4.70 3.81 0.56
CA ASP A 68 -4.83 2.54 1.27
C ASP A 68 -3.87 1.52 0.64
N ALA A 69 -3.20 0.71 1.45
CA ALA A 69 -2.45 -0.45 0.96
C ALA A 69 -2.68 -1.68 1.82
N THR A 70 -2.66 -2.85 1.20
CA THR A 70 -2.83 -4.09 1.92
C THR A 70 -1.87 -5.15 1.43
N TYR A 71 -1.18 -5.78 2.38
CA TYR A 71 -0.42 -7.01 2.22
C TYR A 71 -1.25 -8.19 2.71
N TRP A 72 -1.34 -9.23 1.89
CA TRP A 72 -2.00 -10.50 2.21
C TRP A 72 -0.96 -11.61 2.25
N ASP A 73 -0.49 -11.92 3.46
CA ASP A 73 0.56 -12.91 3.70
C ASP A 73 0.28 -14.27 3.06
N VAL A 74 -0.96 -14.76 3.21
CA VAL A 74 -1.39 -16.06 2.68
C VAL A 74 -1.43 -16.14 1.14
N LYS A 75 -1.38 -15.02 0.43
CA LYS A 75 -1.38 -14.98 -1.04
C LYS A 75 -0.14 -14.33 -1.63
N GLN A 76 0.77 -13.84 -0.79
CA GLN A 76 1.86 -12.95 -1.20
C GLN A 76 1.39 -11.81 -2.12
N LEU A 77 0.19 -11.27 -1.84
CA LEU A 77 -0.39 -10.20 -2.64
C LEU A 77 -0.21 -8.86 -1.95
N PHE A 78 0.18 -7.86 -2.73
CA PHE A 78 0.21 -6.47 -2.31
C PHE A 78 -0.58 -5.61 -3.29
N TRP A 79 -1.50 -4.79 -2.77
CA TRP A 79 -2.19 -3.80 -3.59
C TRP A 79 -2.30 -2.45 -2.91
N LEU A 80 -2.41 -1.41 -3.72
CA LEU A 80 -2.86 -0.08 -3.32
C LEU A 80 -4.33 0.07 -3.71
N MET A 81 -5.16 0.62 -2.83
CA MET A 81 -6.55 0.97 -3.14
C MET A 81 -6.70 2.50 -3.10
N ILE A 82 -7.25 3.07 -4.17
CA ILE A 82 -7.45 4.51 -4.34
C ILE A 82 -8.92 4.77 -4.61
N ARG A 83 -9.61 5.49 -3.72
CA ARG A 83 -11.01 5.86 -3.97
C ARG A 83 -11.08 6.96 -5.02
N HIS A 84 -12.06 6.93 -5.91
CA HIS A 84 -12.18 7.94 -6.98
C HIS A 84 -12.38 9.36 -6.45
N ARG A 85 -13.04 9.46 -5.28
CA ARG A 85 -13.25 10.73 -4.56
C ARG A 85 -12.00 11.31 -3.90
N GLU A 86 -10.88 10.58 -3.88
CA GLU A 86 -9.65 11.09 -3.29
C GLU A 86 -9.13 12.30 -4.09
N PRO A 87 -8.42 13.24 -3.45
CA PRO A 87 -7.91 14.43 -4.11
C PRO A 87 -6.80 14.10 -5.13
N GLN A 88 -6.55 15.02 -6.05
CA GLN A 88 -5.61 14.84 -7.16
C GLN A 88 -4.21 14.38 -6.73
N TRP A 89 -3.73 14.80 -5.55
CA TRP A 89 -2.42 14.39 -5.06
C TRP A 89 -2.37 12.88 -4.82
N VAL A 90 -3.46 12.24 -4.36
CA VAL A 90 -3.54 10.79 -4.13
C VAL A 90 -3.40 10.06 -5.46
N HIS A 91 -4.18 10.46 -6.46
CA HIS A 91 -4.13 9.90 -7.82
C HIS A 91 -2.76 10.06 -8.47
N SER A 92 -2.09 11.18 -8.21
CA SER A 92 -0.75 11.46 -8.75
C SER A 92 0.36 10.71 -7.99
N MET A 93 0.14 10.45 -6.70
CA MET A 93 1.11 9.82 -5.81
C MET A 93 1.05 8.30 -5.83
N ALA A 94 -0.13 7.70 -5.99
CA ALA A 94 -0.28 6.24 -5.98
C ALA A 94 0.60 5.54 -7.04
N PRO A 95 0.73 6.02 -8.29
CA PRO A 95 1.66 5.42 -9.26
C PRO A 95 3.13 5.60 -8.87
N ARG A 96 3.48 6.69 -8.17
CA ARG A 96 4.85 6.92 -7.67
C ARG A 96 5.18 5.95 -6.56
N LEU A 97 4.27 5.80 -5.60
CA LEU A 97 4.39 4.83 -4.51
C LEU A 97 4.47 3.40 -5.04
N ARG A 98 3.63 3.02 -6.01
CA ARG A 98 3.68 1.71 -6.67
C ARG A 98 5.07 1.39 -7.24
N ARG A 99 5.68 2.35 -7.94
CA ARG A 99 7.04 2.18 -8.51
C ARG A 99 8.11 2.09 -7.42
N ALA A 100 8.00 2.89 -6.36
CA ALA A 100 8.92 2.83 -5.24
C ALA A 100 8.83 1.47 -4.53
N LEU A 101 7.62 0.98 -4.27
CA LEU A 101 7.39 -0.35 -3.68
C LEU A 101 7.96 -1.46 -4.56
N ALA A 102 7.68 -1.44 -5.87
CA ALA A 102 8.23 -2.43 -6.80
C ALA A 102 9.77 -2.46 -6.78
N LYS A 103 10.42 -1.29 -6.69
CA LYS A 103 11.87 -1.18 -6.56
C LYS A 103 12.37 -1.78 -5.25
N GLU A 104 11.73 -1.45 -4.13
CA GLU A 104 12.10 -1.95 -2.81
C GLU A 104 11.87 -3.46 -2.65
N PHE A 105 10.83 -4.00 -3.29
CA PHE A 105 10.54 -5.43 -3.28
C PHE A 105 11.49 -6.22 -4.18
N ALA A 106 11.93 -5.66 -5.30
CA ALA A 106 12.90 -6.30 -6.20
C ALA A 106 14.34 -6.33 -5.64
N ALA A 107 14.67 -5.43 -4.71
CA ALA A 107 15.97 -5.36 -4.06
C ALA A 107 15.81 -5.25 -2.53
N PRO A 108 15.30 -6.30 -1.86
CA PRO A 108 15.04 -6.27 -0.45
C PRO A 108 16.35 -6.15 0.34
N VAL A 109 16.58 -4.99 0.94
CA VAL A 109 17.65 -4.81 1.93
C VAL A 109 17.18 -5.45 3.23
N GLY A 110 17.90 -6.49 3.66
CA GLY A 110 17.68 -7.24 4.89
C GLY A 110 18.30 -6.59 6.11
#